data_AF-A0A2E4EZH2-F1
#
_entry.id   AF-A0A2E4EZH2-F1
#
_cell.length_a   1.000
_cell.length_b   1.000
_cell.length_c   1.000
_cell.angle_alpha   90.00
_cell.angle_beta   90.00
_cell.angle_gamma   90.00
#
_symmetry.space_group_name_H-M   'P 1'
#
loop_
_entity.id
_entity.type
_entity.pdbx_description
1 polymer ?
#
loop_
_entity_poly.entity_id
_entity_poly.type
_entity_poly.pdbx_seq_one_letter_code
_entity_poly.pdbx_strand_id
1 'polypeptide(L)'
;MLNSKATGWSLTMGFVTLVILMGASMVQGNQETKADEIAWLVANEDMQWLGLVEMVGGLTMLVFTAGMISWIRSIDESNAPLTYASYLPLLGLVLSWVGIISSSAAANTAADNADAAYALLRLGDIGGFLGIVMMMLSFFIVGTVSYLKKSGAPVLMGLLGLAGIVGTIGVFIPAFGFVAFMLLFPVNLILVAIIGIQKVRA
;
A
#
# COMPACT_ATOMS: atom_id res chain seq x y z
N MET A 1 -19.62 5.03 11.04
CA MET A 1 -18.23 5.06 11.54
C MET A 1 -17.98 3.79 12.33
N LEU A 2 -16.78 3.20 12.24
CA LEU A 2 -16.41 2.05 13.07
C LEU A 2 -16.17 2.51 14.51
N ASN A 3 -16.36 1.61 15.48
CA ASN A 3 -15.96 1.89 16.87
C ASN A 3 -14.43 1.96 17.01
N SER A 4 -13.92 2.44 18.15
CA SER A 4 -12.47 2.64 18.36
C SER A 4 -11.65 1.35 18.18
N LYS A 5 -12.10 0.24 18.76
CA LYS A 5 -11.41 -1.06 18.68
C LYS A 5 -11.38 -1.61 17.25
N ALA A 6 -12.52 -1.59 16.56
CA ALA A 6 -12.62 -2.03 15.17
C ALA A 6 -11.75 -1.15 14.26
N THR A 7 -11.78 0.17 14.44
CA THR A 7 -10.88 1.09 13.74
C THR A 7 -9.42 0.73 14.00
N GLY A 8 -9.04 0.50 15.27
CA GLY A 8 -7.68 0.15 15.65
C GLY A 8 -7.18 -1.15 15.01
N TRP A 9 -7.99 -2.22 15.05
CA TRP A 9 -7.67 -3.47 14.36
C TRP A 9 -7.57 -3.29 12.85
N SER A 10 -8.50 -2.56 12.24
CA SER A 10 -8.45 -2.27 10.80
C SER A 10 -7.17 -1.53 10.41
N LEU A 11 -6.70 -0.55 11.20
CA LEU A 11 -5.43 0.14 10.93
C LEU A 11 -4.20 -0.80 10.99
N THR A 12 -4.22 -1.82 11.85
CA THR A 12 -3.13 -2.81 11.90
C THR A 12 -3.07 -3.71 10.65
N MET A 13 -4.18 -3.86 9.92
CA MET A 13 -4.22 -4.68 8.70
C MET A 13 -3.34 -4.14 7.57
N GLY A 14 -2.96 -2.86 7.59
CA GLY A 14 -1.99 -2.31 6.63
C GLY A 14 -0.61 -2.93 6.81
N PHE A 15 -0.17 -3.10 8.07
CA PHE A 15 1.07 -3.81 8.37
C PHE A 15 0.98 -5.31 8.04
N VAL A 16 -0.18 -5.95 8.29
CA VAL A 16 -0.40 -7.35 7.88
C VAL A 16 -0.29 -7.50 6.37
N THR A 17 -0.88 -6.57 5.61
CA THR A 17 -0.77 -6.52 4.14
C THR A 17 0.69 -6.47 3.72
N LEU A 18 1.48 -5.57 4.32
CA LEU A 18 2.91 -5.46 4.03
C LEU A 18 3.64 -6.79 4.25
N VAL A 19 3.40 -7.47 5.38
CA VAL A 19 4.05 -8.74 5.68
C VAL A 19 3.68 -9.82 4.66
N ILE A 20 2.42 -9.89 4.25
CA ILE A 20 1.95 -10.83 3.21
C ILE A 20 2.65 -10.56 1.88
N LEU A 21 2.65 -9.30 1.42
CA LEU A 21 3.23 -8.93 0.13
C LEU A 21 4.76 -9.08 0.12
N MET A 22 5.44 -8.75 1.22
CA MET A 22 6.88 -9.01 1.36
C MET A 22 7.17 -10.51 1.29
N GLY A 23 6.38 -11.33 1.98
CA GLY A 23 6.50 -12.79 1.91
C GLY A 23 6.33 -13.32 0.48
N ALA A 24 5.33 -12.84 -0.25
CA ALA A 24 5.12 -13.19 -1.66
C ALA A 24 6.34 -12.80 -2.53
N SER A 25 6.84 -11.57 -2.39
CA SER A 25 8.01 -11.10 -3.16
C SER A 25 9.29 -11.91 -2.88
N MET A 26 9.46 -12.39 -1.64
CA MET A 26 10.62 -13.21 -1.28
C MET A 26 10.60 -14.57 -1.96
N VAL A 27 9.40 -15.11 -2.26
CA VAL A 27 9.26 -16.39 -2.95
C VAL A 27 9.36 -16.22 -4.47
N GLN A 28 8.87 -15.11 -5.01
CA GLN A 28 9.07 -14.76 -6.42
C GLN A 28 10.57 -14.56 -6.76
N GLY A 29 11.35 -14.10 -5.77
CA GLY A 29 12.76 -13.77 -5.99
C GLY A 29 12.94 -12.49 -6.83
N ASN A 30 14.19 -12.06 -7.01
CA ASN A 30 14.49 -10.85 -7.76
C ASN A 30 14.88 -11.22 -9.20
N GLN A 31 14.09 -10.76 -10.17
CA GLN A 31 14.36 -10.98 -11.60
C GLN A 31 15.07 -9.74 -12.17
N GLU A 32 16.20 -9.93 -12.86
CA GLU A 32 17.03 -8.80 -13.33
C GLU A 32 16.35 -8.02 -14.46
N THR A 33 15.63 -8.71 -15.34
CA THR A 33 14.86 -8.09 -16.42
C THR A 33 13.43 -8.62 -16.50
N LYS A 34 12.57 -7.88 -17.20
CA LYS A 34 11.20 -8.35 -17.50
C LYS A 34 11.18 -9.58 -18.42
N ALA A 35 12.22 -9.77 -19.23
CA ALA A 35 12.36 -11.00 -20.03
C ALA A 35 12.66 -12.20 -19.12
N ASP A 36 13.51 -12.01 -18.10
CA ASP A 36 13.78 -13.05 -17.10
C ASP A 36 12.55 -13.34 -16.25
N GLU A 37 11.78 -12.30 -15.91
CA GLU A 37 10.50 -12.46 -15.21
C GLU A 37 9.50 -13.27 -16.03
N ILE A 38 9.37 -13.02 -17.34
CA ILE A 38 8.52 -13.81 -18.24
C ILE A 38 9.04 -15.25 -18.38
N ALA A 39 10.36 -15.43 -18.53
CA ALA A 39 10.95 -16.77 -18.62
C ALA A 39 10.73 -17.57 -17.32
N TRP A 40 10.85 -16.91 -16.17
CA TRP A 40 10.52 -17.47 -14.87
C TRP A 40 9.02 -17.78 -14.74
N LEU A 41 8.14 -16.91 -15.26
CA LEU A 41 6.69 -17.12 -15.31
C LEU A 41 6.30 -18.38 -16.08
N VAL A 42 6.97 -18.64 -17.20
CA VAL A 42 6.75 -19.85 -18.01
C VAL A 42 7.31 -21.10 -17.32
N ALA A 43 8.42 -20.99 -16.60
CA ALA A 43 9.08 -22.14 -15.97
C ALA A 43 8.39 -22.64 -14.70
N ASN A 44 7.60 -21.79 -14.01
CA ASN A 44 7.01 -22.11 -12.72
C ASN A 44 5.49 -22.12 -12.78
N GLU A 45 4.89 -23.29 -12.99
CA GLU A 45 3.42 -23.48 -13.00
C GLU A 45 2.75 -23.21 -11.64
N ASP A 46 3.53 -23.21 -10.54
CA ASP A 46 3.05 -22.95 -9.18
C ASP A 46 2.56 -21.50 -8.95
N MET A 47 2.65 -20.59 -9.93
CA MET A 47 2.23 -19.18 -9.82
C MET A 47 0.83 -18.93 -9.28
N GLN A 48 -0.09 -19.88 -9.48
CA GLN A 48 -1.47 -19.72 -9.04
C GLN A 48 -1.56 -19.46 -7.53
N TRP A 49 -0.67 -20.04 -6.72
CA TRP A 49 -0.70 -19.80 -5.27
C TRP A 49 -0.14 -18.41 -4.88
N LEU A 50 0.84 -17.87 -5.62
CA LEU A 50 1.38 -16.53 -5.37
C LEU A 50 0.32 -15.45 -5.63
N GLY A 51 -0.39 -15.54 -6.75
CA GLY A 51 -1.51 -14.64 -7.04
C GLY A 51 -2.60 -14.69 -5.96
N LEU A 52 -2.90 -15.88 -5.43
CA LEU A 52 -3.85 -16.03 -4.31
C LEU A 52 -3.35 -15.35 -3.02
N VAL A 53 -2.06 -15.48 -2.70
CA VAL A 53 -1.45 -14.81 -1.54
C VAL A 53 -1.53 -13.28 -1.67
N GLU A 54 -1.22 -12.75 -2.86
CA GLU A 54 -1.35 -11.32 -3.15
C GLU A 54 -2.79 -10.83 -3.06
N MET A 55 -3.77 -11.62 -3.52
CA MET A 55 -5.19 -11.31 -3.34
C MET A 55 -5.61 -11.28 -1.87
N VAL A 56 -5.09 -12.19 -1.04
CA VAL A 56 -5.31 -12.13 0.42
C VAL A 56 -4.71 -10.84 1.00
N GLY A 57 -3.51 -10.44 0.54
CA GLY A 57 -2.95 -9.13 0.84
C GLY A 57 -3.87 -7.97 0.41
N GLY A 58 -4.45 -8.06 -0.79
CA GLY A 58 -5.44 -7.09 -1.28
C GLY A 58 -6.70 -7.00 -0.41
N LEU A 59 -7.15 -8.12 0.16
CA LEU A 59 -8.29 -8.16 1.10
C LEU A 59 -7.92 -7.52 2.45
N THR A 60 -6.74 -7.78 2.99
CA THR A 60 -6.28 -7.11 4.22
C THR A 60 -6.12 -5.60 4.00
N MET A 61 -5.71 -5.21 2.80
CA MET A 61 -5.61 -3.82 2.37
C MET A 61 -6.98 -3.13 2.28
N LEU A 62 -8.03 -3.86 1.88
CA LEU A 62 -9.41 -3.35 1.90
C LEU A 62 -9.87 -3.06 3.32
N VAL A 63 -9.63 -3.99 4.26
CA VAL A 63 -9.95 -3.78 5.69
C VAL A 63 -9.19 -2.57 6.24
N PHE A 64 -7.91 -2.44 5.88
CA PHE A 64 -7.11 -1.28 6.24
C PHE A 64 -7.71 0.02 5.71
N THR A 65 -8.06 0.09 4.43
CA THR A 65 -8.64 1.28 3.81
C THR A 65 -9.94 1.70 4.49
N ALA A 66 -10.81 0.75 4.83
CA ALA A 66 -12.01 1.03 5.61
C ALA A 66 -11.68 1.60 7.00
N GLY A 67 -10.66 1.05 7.67
CA GLY A 67 -10.12 1.55 8.93
C GLY A 67 -9.57 2.96 8.83
N MET A 68 -8.77 3.24 7.80
CA MET A 68 -8.21 4.55 7.50
C MET A 68 -9.29 5.60 7.31
N ILE A 69 -10.30 5.33 6.46
CA ILE A 69 -11.41 6.27 6.23
C ILE A 69 -12.16 6.54 7.55
N SER A 70 -12.47 5.49 8.31
CA SER A 70 -13.15 5.62 9.59
C SER A 70 -12.33 6.45 10.59
N TRP A 71 -11.02 6.20 10.64
CA TRP A 71 -10.11 6.96 11.49
C TRP A 71 -10.02 8.43 11.08
N ILE A 72 -9.82 8.72 9.80
CA ILE A 72 -9.72 10.07 9.27
C ILE A 72 -10.99 10.88 9.59
N ARG A 73 -12.17 10.29 9.34
CA ARG A 73 -13.45 10.93 9.67
C ARG A 73 -13.63 11.16 11.16
N SER A 74 -13.03 10.32 12.01
CA SER A 74 -13.06 10.50 13.47
C SER A 74 -12.21 11.65 13.98
N ILE A 75 -11.26 12.16 13.18
CA ILE A 75 -10.43 13.30 13.54
C ILE A 75 -11.22 14.61 13.38
N ASP A 76 -11.74 14.86 12.17
CA ASP A 76 -12.61 15.99 11.86
C ASP A 76 -13.27 15.78 10.50
N GLU A 77 -14.57 15.46 10.50
CA GLU A 77 -15.35 15.18 9.30
C GLU A 77 -15.63 16.43 8.45
N SER A 78 -15.55 17.62 9.04
CA SER A 78 -15.77 18.90 8.34
C SER A 78 -14.52 19.44 7.65
N ASN A 79 -13.36 18.84 7.93
CA ASN A 79 -12.08 19.33 7.42
C ASN A 79 -11.82 18.83 5.98
N ALA A 80 -11.91 19.75 5.01
CA ALA A 80 -11.75 19.42 3.60
C ALA A 80 -10.45 18.64 3.27
N PRO A 81 -9.25 19.04 3.75
CA PRO A 81 -8.03 18.24 3.55
C PRO A 81 -8.14 16.79 4.02
N LEU A 82 -8.72 16.54 5.21
CA LEU A 82 -8.93 15.18 5.70
C LEU A 82 -9.96 14.42 4.85
N THR A 83 -11.01 15.09 4.38
CA THR A 83 -11.96 14.49 3.43
C THR A 83 -11.25 13.99 2.18
N TYR A 84 -10.41 14.81 1.54
CA TYR A 84 -9.63 14.38 0.38
C TYR A 84 -8.66 13.24 0.71
N ALA A 85 -7.99 13.33 1.86
CA ALA A 85 -7.06 12.30 2.29
C ALA A 85 -7.73 10.94 2.53
N SER A 86 -9.04 10.89 2.79
CA SER A 86 -9.79 9.64 2.92
C SER A 86 -10.04 8.91 1.59
N TYR A 87 -10.05 9.64 0.47
CA TYR A 87 -10.25 9.05 -0.85
C TYR A 87 -8.95 8.54 -1.50
N LEU A 88 -7.80 9.09 -1.11
CA LEU A 88 -6.51 8.68 -1.66
C LEU A 88 -6.17 7.19 -1.41
N PRO A 89 -6.38 6.60 -0.22
CA PRO A 89 -6.19 5.16 -0.01
C PRO A 89 -7.16 4.30 -0.82
N LEU A 90 -8.37 4.79 -1.12
CA LEU A 90 -9.31 4.09 -1.99
C LEU A 90 -8.80 4.05 -3.43
N LEU A 91 -8.34 5.19 -3.95
CA LEU A 91 -7.71 5.23 -5.27
C LEU A 91 -6.48 4.34 -5.30
N GLY A 92 -5.67 4.39 -4.24
CA GLY A 92 -4.49 3.55 -4.10
C GLY A 92 -4.82 2.07 -4.13
N LEU A 93 -5.84 1.65 -3.37
CA LEU A 93 -6.36 0.29 -3.36
C LEU A 93 -6.82 -0.16 -4.76
N VAL A 94 -7.60 0.66 -5.47
CA VAL A 94 -8.06 0.34 -6.83
C VAL A 94 -6.89 0.11 -7.77
N LEU A 95 -5.88 0.98 -7.74
CA LEU A 95 -4.68 0.86 -8.57
C LEU A 95 -3.85 -0.38 -8.20
N SER A 96 -3.72 -0.70 -6.90
CA SER A 96 -3.07 -1.93 -6.46
C SER A 96 -3.80 -3.19 -6.93
N TRP A 97 -5.14 -3.20 -6.92
CA TRP A 97 -5.93 -4.31 -7.46
C TRP A 97 -5.79 -4.46 -8.97
N VAL A 98 -5.80 -3.35 -9.72
CA VAL A 98 -5.47 -3.38 -11.15
C VAL A 98 -4.08 -3.98 -11.36
N GLY A 99 -3.12 -3.62 -10.49
CA GLY A 99 -1.78 -4.16 -10.53
C GLY A 99 -1.73 -5.68 -10.35
N ILE A 100 -2.31 -6.19 -9.25
CA ILE A 100 -2.37 -7.62 -8.92
C ILE A 100 -3.06 -8.42 -10.03
N ILE A 101 -4.21 -7.96 -10.53
CA ILE A 101 -4.96 -8.64 -11.59
C ILE A 101 -4.15 -8.66 -12.89
N SER A 102 -3.47 -7.56 -13.22
CA SER A 102 -2.64 -7.49 -14.42
C SER A 102 -1.45 -8.44 -14.33
N SER A 103 -0.75 -8.50 -13.20
CA SER A 103 0.36 -9.43 -12.98
C SER A 103 -0.10 -10.90 -13.03
N SER A 104 -1.25 -11.21 -12.43
CA SER A 104 -1.84 -12.56 -12.53
C SER A 104 -2.24 -12.92 -13.96
N ALA A 105 -2.82 -11.99 -14.71
CA ALA A 105 -3.14 -12.20 -16.12
C ALA A 105 -1.87 -12.38 -16.98
N ALA A 106 -0.79 -11.66 -16.65
CA ALA A 106 0.50 -11.82 -17.31
C ALA A 106 1.06 -13.23 -17.11
N ALA A 107 1.00 -13.76 -15.89
CA ALA A 107 1.42 -15.13 -15.59
C ALA A 107 0.69 -16.17 -16.46
N ASN A 108 -0.63 -16.01 -16.61
CA ASN A 108 -1.45 -16.92 -17.41
C ASN A 108 -1.24 -16.77 -18.93
N THR A 109 -0.70 -15.65 -19.39
CA THR A 109 -0.50 -15.36 -20.83
C THR A 109 0.97 -15.52 -21.26
N ALA A 110 1.91 -15.64 -20.31
CA ALA A 110 3.35 -15.62 -20.57
C ALA A 110 3.81 -16.69 -21.57
N ALA A 111 3.23 -17.90 -21.52
CA ALA A 111 3.58 -19.00 -22.43
C ALA A 111 3.03 -18.80 -23.85
N ASP A 112 1.87 -18.14 -23.98
CA ASP A 112 1.15 -18.00 -25.25
C ASP A 112 1.49 -16.71 -25.99
N ASN A 113 1.77 -15.62 -25.25
CA ASN A 113 2.05 -14.31 -25.82
C ASN A 113 2.92 -13.45 -24.87
N ALA A 114 4.24 -13.46 -25.11
CA ALA A 114 5.21 -12.73 -24.32
C ALA A 114 5.03 -11.20 -24.36
N ASP A 115 4.59 -10.63 -25.50
CA ASP A 115 4.37 -9.18 -25.62
C ASP A 115 3.18 -8.71 -24.77
N ALA A 116 2.10 -9.49 -24.77
CA ALA A 116 0.93 -9.23 -23.92
C ALA A 116 1.29 -9.36 -22.44
N ALA A 117 2.03 -10.41 -22.06
CA ALA A 117 2.52 -10.60 -20.69
C ALA A 117 3.43 -9.43 -20.25
N TYR A 118 4.32 -8.95 -21.12
CA TYR A 118 5.17 -7.80 -20.84
C TYR A 118 4.34 -6.53 -20.55
N ALA A 119 3.35 -6.23 -21.40
CA ALA A 119 2.50 -5.06 -21.23
C ALA A 119 1.70 -5.13 -19.91
N LEU A 120 1.19 -6.31 -19.57
CA LEU A 120 0.44 -6.55 -18.33
C LEU A 120 1.33 -6.42 -17.08
N LEU A 121 2.57 -6.94 -17.10
CA LEU A 121 3.53 -6.75 -16.01
C LEU A 121 3.87 -5.26 -15.82
N ARG A 122 4.06 -4.51 -16.91
CA ARG A 122 4.29 -3.05 -16.84
C ARG A 122 3.11 -2.31 -16.25
N LEU A 123 1.89 -2.68 -16.63
CA LEU A 123 0.68 -2.12 -16.02
C LEU A 123 0.60 -2.47 -14.53
N GLY A 124 0.98 -3.71 -14.18
CA GLY A 124 1.21 -4.21 -12.83
C GLY A 124 2.06 -3.27 -11.99
N ASP A 125 3.29 -3.04 -12.44
CA ASP A 125 4.28 -2.19 -11.79
C ASP A 125 3.76 -0.75 -11.60
N ILE A 126 3.19 -0.16 -12.66
CA ILE A 126 2.68 1.22 -12.63
C ILE A 126 1.50 1.35 -11.65
N GLY A 127 0.58 0.38 -11.66
CA GLY A 127 -0.57 0.35 -10.75
C GLY A 127 -0.12 0.24 -9.29
N GLY A 128 0.79 -0.69 -8.98
CA GLY A 128 1.37 -0.83 -7.65
C GLY A 128 2.11 0.42 -7.19
N PHE A 129 2.95 0.99 -8.06
CA PHE A 129 3.68 2.23 -7.80
C PHE A 129 2.76 3.40 -7.46
N LEU A 130 1.82 3.72 -8.35
CA LEU A 130 0.88 4.82 -8.13
C LEU A 130 -0.01 4.56 -6.90
N GLY A 131 -0.37 3.31 -6.65
CA GLY A 131 -1.14 2.92 -5.47
C GLY A 131 -0.45 3.31 -4.16
N ILE A 132 0.84 2.99 -4.05
CA ILE A 132 1.67 3.35 -2.91
C ILE A 132 1.86 4.86 -2.79
N VAL A 133 2.04 5.58 -3.90
CA VAL A 133 2.13 7.05 -3.91
C VAL A 133 0.86 7.69 -3.35
N MET A 134 -0.32 7.26 -3.79
CA MET A 134 -1.60 7.78 -3.27
C MET A 134 -1.74 7.52 -1.77
N MET A 135 -1.28 6.36 -1.30
CA MET A 135 -1.30 6.03 0.12
C MET A 135 -0.36 6.91 0.95
N MET A 136 0.88 7.11 0.48
CA MET A 136 1.83 7.99 1.15
C MET A 136 1.36 9.44 1.18
N LEU A 137 0.69 9.89 0.12
CA LEU A 137 0.07 11.22 0.07
C LEU A 137 -1.07 11.34 1.10
N SER A 138 -1.86 10.28 1.29
CA SER A 138 -2.86 10.23 2.38
C SER A 138 -2.19 10.35 3.75
N PHE A 139 -1.13 9.58 4.02
CA PHE A 139 -0.39 9.65 5.28
C PHE A 139 0.19 11.02 5.56
N PHE A 140 0.74 11.68 4.52
CA PHE A 140 1.19 13.07 4.62
C PHE A 140 0.06 13.99 5.09
N ILE A 141 -1.05 14.03 4.36
CA ILE A 141 -2.14 14.98 4.63
C ILE A 141 -2.75 14.70 6.00
N VAL A 142 -3.06 13.44 6.32
CA VAL A 142 -3.65 13.07 7.61
C VAL A 142 -2.70 13.35 8.76
N GLY A 143 -1.43 12.96 8.63
CA GLY A 143 -0.41 13.17 9.65
C GLY A 143 -0.19 14.65 9.94
N THR A 144 0.02 15.46 8.90
CA THR A 144 0.24 16.90 9.03
C THR A 144 -0.97 17.60 9.62
N VAL A 145 -2.18 17.34 9.13
CA VAL A 145 -3.39 18.01 9.65
C VAL A 145 -3.67 17.58 11.10
N SER A 146 -3.50 16.30 11.42
CA SER A 146 -3.70 15.79 12.79
C SER A 146 -2.65 16.35 13.75
N TYR A 147 -1.40 16.51 13.32
CA TYR A 147 -0.34 17.17 14.09
C TYR A 147 -0.70 18.62 14.41
N LEU A 148 -1.12 19.40 13.40
CA LEU A 148 -1.51 20.81 13.58
C LEU A 148 -2.72 20.96 14.51
N LYS A 149 -3.68 20.03 14.42
CA LYS A 149 -4.85 19.96 15.32
C LYS A 149 -4.53 19.40 16.71
N LYS A 150 -3.32 18.89 16.95
CA LYS A 150 -2.93 18.16 18.17
C LYS A 150 -3.88 16.98 18.49
N SER A 151 -4.38 16.30 17.45
CA SER A 151 -5.29 15.16 17.60
C SER A 151 -4.51 13.85 17.80
N GLY A 152 -4.84 13.09 18.84
CA GLY A 152 -4.12 11.86 19.20
C GLY A 152 -2.73 12.13 19.77
N ALA A 153 -1.73 11.34 19.37
CA ALA A 153 -0.34 11.51 19.78
C ALA A 153 0.41 12.39 18.77
N PRO A 154 0.70 13.68 19.08
CA PRO A 154 1.20 14.63 18.08
C PRO A 154 2.52 14.19 17.45
N VAL A 155 3.44 13.62 18.22
CA VAL A 155 4.73 13.14 17.71
C VAL A 155 4.53 12.06 16.63
N LEU A 156 3.62 11.10 16.85
CA LEU A 156 3.33 10.06 15.86
C LEU A 156 2.70 10.64 14.59
N MET A 157 1.80 11.62 14.73
CA MET A 157 1.17 12.29 13.58
C MET A 157 2.18 13.11 12.77
N GLY A 158 3.10 13.80 13.46
CA GLY A 158 4.17 14.56 12.82
C GLY A 158 5.13 13.64 12.05
N LEU A 159 5.53 12.51 12.65
CA LEU A 159 6.37 11.51 11.98
C LEU A 159 5.66 10.89 10.78
N LEU A 160 4.37 10.55 10.89
CA LEU A 160 3.56 10.04 9.79
C LEU A 160 3.48 11.06 8.64
N GLY A 161 3.28 12.33 8.97
CA GLY A 161 3.25 13.42 7.98
C GLY A 161 4.58 13.56 7.25
N LEU A 162 5.69 13.61 8.00
CA LEU A 162 7.04 13.75 7.45
C LEU A 162 7.45 12.55 6.58
N ALA A 163 7.27 11.33 7.08
CA ALA A 163 7.58 10.13 6.31
C ALA A 163 6.66 10.00 5.08
N GLY A 164 5.40 10.42 5.17
CA GLY A 164 4.48 10.50 4.04
C GLY A 164 4.96 11.42 2.92
N ILE A 165 5.36 12.66 3.23
CA ILE A 165 5.79 13.62 2.20
C ILE A 165 7.15 13.25 1.60
N VAL A 166 8.11 12.84 2.44
CA VAL A 166 9.43 12.40 1.96
C VAL A 166 9.29 11.16 1.10
N GLY A 167 8.40 10.23 1.47
CA GLY A 167 8.09 9.06 0.63
C GLY A 167 7.45 9.45 -0.70
N THR A 168 6.43 10.30 -0.68
CA THR A 168 5.68 10.71 -1.88
C THR A 168 6.56 11.45 -2.91
N ILE A 169 7.41 12.36 -2.45
CA ILE A 169 8.33 13.10 -3.35
C ILE A 169 9.54 12.23 -3.70
N GLY A 170 10.05 11.50 -2.72
CA GLY A 170 11.28 10.73 -2.83
C GLY A 170 11.23 9.65 -3.89
N VAL A 171 10.05 9.06 -4.15
CA VAL A 171 9.89 8.05 -5.21
C VAL A 171 10.22 8.56 -6.62
N PHE A 172 10.17 9.87 -6.85
CA PHE A 172 10.49 10.49 -8.14
C PHE A 172 11.95 10.93 -8.26
N ILE A 173 12.74 10.79 -7.19
CA ILE A 173 14.15 11.18 -7.17
C ILE A 173 15.00 9.95 -7.57
N PRO A 174 15.77 10.00 -8.66
CA PRO A 174 16.67 8.93 -9.05
C PRO A 174 17.61 8.53 -7.90
N ALA A 175 17.86 7.23 -7.73
CA ALA A 175 18.62 6.63 -6.62
C ALA A 175 17.98 6.70 -5.21
N PHE A 176 17.04 7.61 -4.95
CA PHE A 176 16.31 7.66 -3.68
C PHE A 176 14.96 6.91 -3.73
N GLY A 177 14.43 6.65 -4.92
CA GLY A 177 13.14 5.99 -5.07
C GLY A 177 13.03 4.63 -4.38
N PHE A 178 14.13 3.84 -4.38
CA PHE A 178 14.19 2.58 -3.64
C PHE A 178 14.03 2.79 -2.13
N VAL A 179 14.71 3.79 -1.54
CA VAL A 179 14.60 4.11 -0.11
C VAL A 179 13.18 4.59 0.22
N ALA A 180 12.60 5.45 -0.63
CA ALA A 180 11.24 5.93 -0.43
C ALA A 180 10.22 4.78 -0.43
N PHE A 181 10.39 3.81 -1.33
CA PHE A 181 9.47 2.68 -1.48
C PHE A 181 9.69 1.58 -0.44
N MET A 182 10.94 1.16 -0.21
CA MET A 182 11.29 0.00 0.61
C MET A 182 11.48 0.33 2.09
N LEU A 183 11.62 1.61 2.44
CA LEU A 183 11.79 2.04 3.83
C LEU A 183 10.60 2.88 4.30
N LEU A 184 10.31 3.99 3.61
CA LEU A 184 9.36 4.99 4.14
C LEU A 184 7.92 4.51 4.09
N PHE A 185 7.53 3.77 3.06
CA PHE A 185 6.20 3.16 3.02
C PHE A 185 5.98 2.13 4.15
N PRO A 186 6.88 1.14 4.38
CA PRO A 186 6.82 0.28 5.56
C PRO A 186 6.78 1.03 6.89
N VAL A 187 7.63 2.06 7.06
CA VAL A 187 7.66 2.88 8.27
C VAL A 187 6.31 3.55 8.50
N ASN A 188 5.69 4.12 7.47
CA ASN A 188 4.36 4.71 7.60
C ASN A 188 3.31 3.69 8.04
N LEU A 189 3.33 2.47 7.49
CA LEU A 189 2.40 1.41 7.90
C LEU A 189 2.63 0.97 9.35
N ILE A 190 3.89 0.93 9.82
CA ILE A 190 4.23 0.67 11.22
C ILE A 190 3.69 1.79 12.12
N LEU A 191 3.88 3.06 11.74
CA LEU A 191 3.35 4.20 12.51
C LEU A 191 1.81 4.14 12.62
N VAL A 192 1.12 3.83 11.52
CA VAL A 192 -0.34 3.66 11.52
C VAL A 192 -0.77 2.46 12.36
N ALA A 193 -0.02 1.35 12.33
CA ALA A 193 -0.29 0.20 13.18
C ALA A 193 -0.13 0.52 14.68
N ILE A 194 0.89 1.31 15.05
CA ILE A 194 1.07 1.79 16.44
C ILE A 194 -0.13 2.65 16.86
N ILE A 195 -0.57 3.58 16.00
CA ILE A 195 -1.79 4.39 16.23
C ILE A 195 -3.01 3.48 16.41
N GLY A 196 -3.13 2.43 15.58
CA GLY A 196 -4.18 1.43 15.68
C GLY A 196 -4.19 0.71 17.02
N ILE A 197 -3.03 0.21 17.47
CA ILE A 197 -2.87 -0.47 18.77
C ILE A 197 -3.24 0.45 19.94
N GLN A 198 -2.85 1.73 19.88
CA GLN A 198 -3.23 2.71 20.90
C GLN A 198 -4.76 2.86 20.99
N LYS A 199 -5.46 2.88 19.84
CA LYS A 199 -6.93 2.95 19.80
C LYS A 199 -7.64 1.69 20.31
N VAL A 200 -7.01 0.52 20.22
CA VAL A 200 -7.56 -0.74 20.78
C VAL A 200 -7.51 -0.73 22.31
N ARG A 201 -6.49 -0.07 22.89
CA ARG A 201 -6.23 -0.03 24.34
C ARG A 201 -6.98 1.08 25.08
N ALA A 202 -7.36 2.14 24.38
CA ALA A 202 -8.20 3.22 24.89
C ALA A 202 -9.66 2.77 25.02
#